data_AF-A0A815PPW1-F1
#
_entry.id   AF-A0A815PPW1-F1
#
_cell.length_a   1.000
_cell.length_b   1.000
_cell.length_c   1.000
_cell.angle_alpha   90.00
_cell.angle_beta   90.00
_cell.angle_gamma   90.00
#
_symmetry.space_group_name_H-M   'P 1'
#
loop_
_entity.id
_entity.type
_entity.pdbx_description
1 polymer ?
#
loop_
_entity_poly.entity_id
_entity_poly.type
_entity_poly.pdbx_seq_one_letter_code
_entity_poly.pdbx_strand_id
1 'polypeptide(L)'
;RLDHLIYVPLPHHKARAAILQSTVKELPAGADLNTLCNQTKNLTGQLLATIGQQAHKSAVQETIKEKKKKKAQTMDIDETPTLPQIRLHHIEQAINYAQRLQFERDKPR
;
A
#
# COMPACT_ATOMS: atom_id res chain seq x y z
N ARG A 1 33.49 -0.23 -17.92
CA ARG A 1 32.82 -0.86 -19.08
C ARG A 1 31.66 -1.66 -18.52
N LEU A 2 30.44 -1.53 -19.04
CA LEU A 2 29.31 -2.38 -18.67
C LEU A 2 29.34 -3.58 -19.61
N ASP A 3 29.74 -4.75 -19.10
CA ASP A 3 29.96 -5.92 -19.95
C ASP A 3 28.66 -6.65 -20.31
N HIS A 4 27.58 -6.39 -19.56
CA HIS A 4 26.27 -6.97 -19.80
C HIS A 4 25.16 -5.94 -19.66
N LEU A 5 24.26 -5.91 -20.64
CA LEU A 5 22.99 -5.20 -20.57
C LEU A 5 21.91 -6.22 -20.23
N ILE A 6 21.35 -6.12 -19.02
CA ILE A 6 20.25 -6.98 -18.57
C ILE A 6 18.97 -6.15 -18.61
N TYR A 7 17.98 -6.61 -19.37
CA TYR A 7 16.64 -6.04 -19.36
C TYR A 7 15.83 -6.62 -18.20
N VAL A 8 15.22 -5.75 -17.38
CA VAL A 8 14.28 -6.14 -16.31
C VAL A 8 12.86 -5.74 -16.74
N PRO A 9 11.98 -6.70 -17.08
CA PRO A 9 10.62 -6.41 -17.49
C PRO A 9 9.74 -5.97 -16.31
N LEU A 10 8.56 -5.45 -16.64
CA LEU A 10 7.49 -5.23 -15.67
C LEU A 10 7.04 -6.55 -15.03
N PRO A 11 6.63 -6.52 -13.74
CA PRO A 11 6.23 -7.72 -13.03
C PRO A 11 4.96 -8.37 -13.62
N HIS A 12 5.07 -9.65 -13.96
CA HIS A 12 3.92 -10.49 -14.33
C HIS A 12 2.99 -10.74 -13.12
N HIS A 13 1.81 -11.31 -13.37
CA HIS A 13 0.77 -11.48 -12.33
C HIS A 13 1.27 -12.17 -11.04
N LYS A 14 1.99 -13.29 -11.16
CA LYS A 14 2.56 -14.00 -10.01
C LYS A 14 3.58 -13.15 -9.24
N ALA A 15 4.39 -12.37 -9.94
CA ALA A 15 5.35 -11.46 -9.30
C ALA A 15 4.63 -10.33 -8.57
N ARG A 16 3.55 -9.76 -9.14
CA ARG A 16 2.73 -8.75 -8.45
C ARG A 16 2.10 -9.29 -7.18
N ALA A 17 1.54 -10.50 -7.23
CA ALA A 17 0.98 -11.17 -6.06
C ALA A 17 2.02 -11.33 -4.96
N ALA A 18 3.23 -11.81 -5.29
CA ALA A 18 4.32 -11.98 -4.34
C ALA A 18 4.79 -10.64 -3.73
N ILE A 19 4.87 -9.57 -4.53
CA ILE A 19 5.25 -8.24 -4.03
C ILE A 19 4.16 -7.68 -3.11
N LEU A 20 2.89 -7.77 -3.50
CA LEU A 20 1.78 -7.28 -2.68
C LEU A 20 1.65 -8.07 -1.37
N GLN A 21 1.81 -9.38 -1.41
CA GLN A 21 1.76 -10.25 -0.23
C GLN A 21 2.96 -10.02 0.72
N SER A 22 4.14 -9.69 0.19
CA SER A 22 5.30 -9.37 1.03
C SER A 22 5.21 -7.97 1.66
N THR A 23 4.52 -7.03 1.00
CA THR A 23 4.40 -5.65 1.47
C THR A 23 3.17 -5.41 2.34
N VAL A 24 2.14 -6.27 2.23
CA VAL A 24 0.95 -6.30 3.08
C VAL A 24 0.93 -7.64 3.80
N LYS A 25 1.55 -7.70 5.01
CA LYS A 25 1.72 -8.94 5.79
C LYS A 25 0.42 -9.72 6.00
N GLU A 26 -0.67 -8.99 6.28
CA GLU A 26 -2.01 -9.54 6.44
C GLU A 26 -2.98 -8.73 5.60
N LEU A 27 -3.61 -9.39 4.62
CA LEU A 27 -4.66 -8.75 3.83
C LEU A 27 -5.91 -8.56 4.72
N PRO A 28 -6.55 -7.38 4.68
CA PRO A 28 -7.78 -7.15 5.42
C PRO A 28 -8.91 -8.04 4.90
N ALA A 29 -9.90 -8.31 5.78
CA ALA A 29 -11.10 -9.01 5.38
C ALA A 29 -11.77 -8.34 4.18
N GLY A 30 -12.13 -9.14 3.16
CA GLY A 30 -12.72 -8.66 1.91
C GLY A 30 -11.72 -8.21 0.84
N ALA A 31 -10.41 -8.16 1.13
CA ALA A 31 -9.40 -7.94 0.09
C ALA A 31 -9.05 -9.27 -0.60
N ASP A 32 -9.25 -9.32 -1.92
CA ASP A 32 -8.81 -10.43 -2.77
C ASP A 32 -7.49 -10.05 -3.46
N LEU A 33 -6.45 -10.85 -3.25
CA LEU A 33 -5.14 -10.61 -3.87
C LEU A 33 -5.23 -10.60 -5.40
N ASN A 34 -6.11 -11.40 -6.01
CA ASN A 34 -6.28 -11.42 -7.46
C ASN A 34 -6.88 -10.12 -7.99
N THR A 35 -7.88 -9.56 -7.30
CA THR A 35 -8.46 -8.27 -7.70
C THR A 35 -7.43 -7.15 -7.59
N LEU A 36 -6.64 -7.12 -6.51
CA LEU A 36 -5.55 -6.16 -6.33
C LEU A 36 -4.47 -6.32 -7.43
N CYS A 37 -4.13 -7.55 -7.82
CA CYS A 37 -3.17 -7.80 -8.91
C CYS A 37 -3.67 -7.35 -10.29
N ASN A 38 -4.99 -7.35 -10.51
CA ASN A 38 -5.62 -6.87 -11.73
C ASN A 38 -5.66 -5.33 -11.75
N GLN A 39 -5.97 -4.69 -10.63
CA GLN A 39 -5.98 -3.23 -10.48
C GLN A 39 -4.59 -2.59 -10.59
N THR A 40 -3.54 -3.36 -10.29
CA THR A 40 -2.13 -2.91 -10.31
C THR A 40 -1.37 -3.35 -11.56
N LYS A 41 -2.09 -3.68 -12.64
CA LYS A 41 -1.48 -3.98 -13.94
C LYS A 41 -0.66 -2.79 -14.43
N ASN A 42 0.50 -3.06 -15.03
CA ASN A 42 1.46 -2.08 -15.56
C ASN A 42 2.16 -1.20 -14.51
N LEU A 43 1.92 -1.40 -13.21
CA LEU A 43 2.74 -0.78 -12.17
C LEU A 43 4.14 -1.39 -12.14
N THR A 44 5.14 -0.55 -11.90
CA THR A 44 6.51 -1.02 -11.67
C THR A 44 6.64 -1.72 -10.32
N GLY A 45 7.65 -2.57 -10.17
CA GLY A 45 7.91 -3.27 -8.90
C GLY A 45 8.06 -2.33 -7.70
N GLN A 46 8.66 -1.17 -7.91
CA GLN A 46 8.78 -0.13 -6.87
C GLN A 46 7.41 0.41 -6.45
N LEU A 47 6.55 0.75 -7.41
CA LEU A 47 5.22 1.28 -7.10
C LEU A 47 4.33 0.25 -6.41
N LEU A 48 4.48 -1.03 -6.74
CA LEU A 48 3.81 -2.13 -6.00
C LEU A 48 4.27 -2.18 -4.54
N ALA A 49 5.57 -2.00 -4.27
CA ALA A 49 6.08 -1.93 -2.90
C ALA A 49 5.58 -0.68 -2.14
N THR A 50 5.44 0.44 -2.84
CA THR A 50 4.90 1.69 -2.29
C THR A 50 3.46 1.51 -1.80
N ILE A 51 2.65 0.63 -2.41
CA ILE A 51 1.27 0.39 -1.99
C ILE A 51 1.22 -0.08 -0.53
N GLY A 52 2.01 -1.10 -0.17
CA GLY A 52 2.04 -1.60 1.20
C GLY A 52 2.52 -0.55 2.19
N GLN A 53 3.58 0.20 1.86
CA GLN A 53 4.08 1.28 2.72
C GLN A 53 3.03 2.38 2.94
N GLN A 54 2.35 2.80 1.88
CA GLN A 54 1.35 3.85 1.93
C GLN A 54 0.09 3.40 2.67
N ALA A 55 -0.33 2.14 2.51
CA ALA A 55 -1.44 1.56 3.27
C ALA A 55 -1.14 1.51 4.77
N HIS A 56 0.06 1.06 5.17
CA HIS A 56 0.50 1.09 6.57
C HIS A 56 0.52 2.51 7.14
N LYS A 57 1.07 3.47 6.39
CA LYS A 57 1.10 4.88 6.79
C LYS A 57 -0.30 5.44 7.01
N SER A 58 -1.23 5.16 6.11
CA SER A 58 -2.63 5.60 6.24
C SER A 58 -3.29 5.00 7.49
N ALA A 59 -3.11 3.69 7.73
CA ALA A 59 -3.64 3.01 8.90
C ALA A 59 -3.10 3.57 10.23
N VAL A 60 -1.80 3.89 10.29
CA VAL A 60 -1.18 4.54 11.46
C VAL A 60 -1.80 5.92 11.71
N GLN A 61 -1.97 6.72 10.65
CA GLN A 61 -2.57 8.05 10.77
C GLN A 61 -4.03 7.99 11.25
N GLU A 62 -4.81 7.03 10.75
CA GLU A 62 -6.20 6.80 11.17
C GLU A 62 -6.27 6.41 12.64
N THR A 63 -5.42 5.46 13.07
CA THR A 63 -5.35 5.00 14.47
C THR A 63 -5.00 6.14 15.43
N ILE A 64 -4.05 7.01 15.05
CA ILE A 64 -3.69 8.19 15.85
C ILE A 64 -4.85 9.18 15.93
N LYS A 65 -5.57 9.42 14.83
CA LYS A 65 -6.73 10.32 14.79
C LYS A 65 -7.88 9.80 15.66
N GLU A 66 -8.18 8.50 15.56
CA GLU A 66 -9.21 7.86 16.38
C GLU A 66 -8.89 7.96 17.87
N LYS A 67 -7.63 7.69 18.26
CA LYS A 67 -7.18 7.87 19.65
C LYS A 67 -7.39 9.29 20.12
N LYS A 68 -6.94 10.30 19.35
CA LYS A 68 -7.12 11.72 19.71
C LYS A 68 -8.60 12.10 19.87
N LYS A 69 -9.48 11.59 19.00
CA LYS A 69 -10.92 11.84 19.08
C LYS A 69 -11.54 11.22 20.33
N LYS A 70 -11.16 9.99 20.68
CA LYS A 70 -11.60 9.32 21.92
C LYS A 70 -11.11 10.08 23.17
N LYS A 71 -9.84 10.52 23.20
CA LYS A 71 -9.31 11.35 24.30
C LYS A 71 -10.12 12.63 24.53
N ALA A 72 -10.63 13.23 23.47
CA ALA A 72 -11.44 14.45 23.56
C ALA A 72 -12.89 14.19 24.01
N GLN A 73 -13.39 12.95 23.88
CA GLN A 73 -14.78 12.59 24.16
C GLN A 73 -14.95 11.84 25.49
N THR A 74 -13.90 11.22 26.03
CA THR A 74 -13.97 10.40 27.25
C THR A 74 -12.66 10.55 28.02
N MET A 75 -12.74 10.87 29.32
CA MET A 75 -11.56 10.99 30.21
C MET A 75 -10.91 9.64 30.56
N ASP A 76 -11.56 8.54 30.21
CA ASP A 76 -11.08 7.17 30.46
C ASP A 76 -10.48 6.62 29.17
N ILE A 77 -9.16 6.73 29.05
CA ILE A 77 -8.42 6.24 27.89
C ILE A 77 -7.71 4.98 28.33
N ASP A 78 -8.17 3.84 27.82
CA ASP A 78 -7.39 2.62 27.90
C ASP A 78 -6.02 2.88 27.23
N GLU A 79 -4.94 2.85 28.02
CA GLU A 79 -3.57 3.13 27.57
C GLU A 79 -3.00 2.00 26.72
N THR A 80 -3.80 0.96 26.44
CA THR A 80 -3.37 -0.14 25.58
C THR A 80 -2.93 0.39 24.20
N PRO A 81 -1.76 -0.06 23.71
CA PRO A 81 -1.29 0.32 22.39
C PRO A 81 -2.19 -0.35 21.34
N THR A 82 -3.22 0.36 20.87
CA THR A 82 -3.99 -0.07 19.70
C THR A 82 -3.05 -0.18 18.50
N LEU A 83 -2.88 -1.40 17.98
CA LEU A 83 -2.12 -1.66 16.77
C LEU A 83 -2.87 -1.13 15.55
N PRO A 84 -2.17 -0.50 14.58
CA PRO A 84 -2.81 -0.03 13.36
C PRO A 84 -3.28 -1.21 12.53
N GLN A 85 -4.56 -1.20 12.17
CA GLN A 85 -5.16 -2.23 11.32
C GLN A 85 -5.31 -1.69 9.90
N ILE A 86 -4.71 -2.39 8.94
CA ILE A 86 -4.95 -2.11 7.53
C ILE A 86 -6.38 -2.53 7.21
N ARG A 87 -7.06 -1.72 6.40
CA ARG A 87 -8.45 -1.88 5.96
C ARG A 87 -8.45 -1.72 4.45
N LEU A 88 -9.51 -2.18 3.80
CA LEU A 88 -9.60 -2.19 2.34
C LEU A 88 -9.42 -0.79 1.73
N HIS A 89 -10.01 0.25 2.34
CA HIS A 89 -9.87 1.63 1.85
C HIS A 89 -8.43 2.17 1.89
N HIS A 90 -7.60 1.72 2.84
CA HIS A 90 -6.19 2.10 2.90
C HIS A 90 -5.43 1.59 1.67
N ILE A 91 -5.76 0.39 1.20
CA ILE A 91 -5.14 -0.24 0.04
C ILE A 91 -5.62 0.46 -1.25
N GLU A 92 -6.91 0.73 -1.37
CA GLU A 92 -7.47 1.44 -2.52
C GLU A 92 -6.86 2.85 -2.69
N GLN A 93 -6.73 3.59 -1.59
CA GLN A 93 -6.06 4.89 -1.58
C GLN A 93 -4.60 4.78 -2.00
N ALA A 94 -3.90 3.74 -1.54
CA ALA A 94 -2.51 3.49 -1.89
C ALA A 94 -2.32 3.11 -3.37
N ILE A 95 -3.23 2.33 -3.95
CA ILE A 95 -3.25 2.02 -5.39
C ILE A 95 -3.44 3.30 -6.21
N ASN A 96 -4.42 4.12 -5.86
CA ASN A 96 -4.69 5.39 -6.55
C ASN A 96 -3.47 6.32 -6.48
N TYR A 97 -2.80 6.37 -5.32
CA TYR A 97 -1.56 7.12 -5.16
C TYR A 97 -0.45 6.60 -6.08
N ALA A 98 -0.23 5.29 -6.13
CA ALA A 98 0.78 4.67 -6.98
C ALA A 98 0.53 4.92 -8.48
N GLN A 99 -0.74 4.85 -8.93
CA GLN A 99 -1.12 5.15 -10.31
C GLN A 99 -0.85 6.62 -10.68
N ARG A 100 -1.13 7.56 -9.77
CA ARG A 100 -0.83 8.98 -9.98
C ARG A 100 0.67 9.22 -10.11
N LEU A 101 1.49 8.59 -9.26
CA LEU A 101 2.95 8.68 -9.35
C LEU A 101 3.48 8.16 -10.68
N GLN A 102 2.92 7.06 -11.19
CA GLN A 102 3.30 6.54 -12.50
C GLN A 102 2.96 7.54 -13.60
N PHE A 103 1.74 8.07 -13.58
CA PHE A 103 1.31 9.06 -14.56
C PHE A 103 2.21 10.30 -14.54
N GLU A 104 2.55 10.81 -13.35
CA GLU A 104 3.48 11.95 -13.21
C GLU A 104 4.88 11.65 -13.74
N ARG A 105 5.39 10.44 -13.49
CA ARG A 105 6.70 10.01 -13.98
C ARG A 105 6.74 9.86 -15.50
N ASP A 106 5.63 9.40 -16.09
CA ASP A 106 5.53 9.14 -17.53
C ASP A 106 5.15 10.41 -18.33
N LYS A 107 4.97 11.58 -17.69
CA LYS A 107 4.77 12.86 -18.37
C LYS A 107 5.98 13.22 -19.23
N PRO A 108 5.79 13.71 -20.47
CA PRO A 108 6.87 14.26 -21.27
C PRO A 108 7.49 15.46 -20.54
N ARG A 109 8.83 15.53 -20.54
CA ARG A 109 9.58 16.66 -20.00
C ARG A 109 9.47 17.89 -20.88
#